data_AF-A0A970HI68-F1
#
_entry.id   AF-A0A970HI68-F1
#
_cell.length_a   1.000
_cell.length_b   1.000
_cell.length_c   1.000
_cell.angle_alpha   90.00
_cell.angle_beta   90.00
_cell.angle_gamma   90.00
#
_symmetry.space_group_name_H-M   'P 1'
#
loop_
_entity.id
_entity.type
_entity.pdbx_description
1 polymer ?
#
loop_
_entity_poly.entity_id
_entity_poly.type
_entity_poly.pdbx_seq_one_letter_code
_entity_poly.pdbx_strand_id
1 'polypeptide(L)'
;MKRRFLPFIFLILLIASSITACKGVELPKVVALEESLNQIITSKGEGYDFLEDEQYMSKMKKLVQILVDREIIKKEHYEIGNLDDDNIPELVIFRERDPKDVKDQGALEVYGFNGGKYSLISRIPMNYDNSNYQLVIGRISPKQNGVLLNNQAGSQSGITYGFILKEGKLIDILNEKKVNLVSVTTENEIRDIDGDGVLEFSIYTLDPESREENVELADKILYWYRWDGRDGVELVKYEKIRNKDGKEAIKSEDKILEEANRLVSSQREGFLAYLRENKASLSTRDMTNLLIKYFNSLNEEAKAKTSIINSLISKYSLGTENLLEKYGLSLDRLNDLAYLNREKVLSAEGELKEHLINNRKLGYKLYMEGNQYAYTIDYQLFLDSFGDCILREYRDYFRVLALNINEPFMVNGSLMIGLEKLAERLILIDNYYKTYPYSSLREELRPIYNSYLNAFLYGSINNPVFDEKSGKIKEEVLEQFKELKKKYAQSYLGDIIADYLEKVEANGLKFDANTKKAFKNRYSK
;
A
#
# COMPACT_ATOMS: atom_id res chain seq x y z
N MET A 1 85.77 33.62 6.63
CA MET A 1 84.37 33.75 7.08
C MET A 1 83.56 32.63 6.43
N LYS A 2 82.95 31.75 7.25
CA LYS A 2 82.12 30.56 6.94
C LYS A 2 82.76 29.43 6.09
N ARG A 3 83.19 28.37 6.81
CA ARG A 3 83.58 27.04 6.30
C ARG A 3 82.36 26.13 6.14
N ARG A 4 82.35 25.34 5.06
CA ARG A 4 81.65 24.05 4.94
C ARG A 4 82.57 22.92 5.45
N PHE A 5 81.96 21.84 5.97
CA PHE A 5 82.23 20.40 5.75
C PHE A 5 82.05 19.51 7.01
N LEU A 6 80.94 18.74 7.00
CA LEU A 6 80.77 17.28 7.21
C LEU A 6 81.38 16.55 8.46
N PRO A 7 80.96 15.29 8.76
CA PRO A 7 80.17 14.92 9.93
C PRO A 7 80.96 14.09 10.96
N PHE A 8 80.42 13.90 12.17
CA PHE A 8 80.95 12.93 13.11
C PHE A 8 79.84 12.06 13.72
N ILE A 9 80.10 10.76 13.57
CA ILE A 9 79.48 9.59 14.19
C ILE A 9 79.50 9.76 15.71
N PHE A 10 78.39 9.44 16.39
CA PHE A 10 78.42 9.16 17.83
C PHE A 10 77.75 7.83 18.17
N LEU A 11 78.62 6.96 18.66
CA LEU A 11 78.47 5.76 19.45
C LEU A 11 77.39 5.92 20.55
N ILE A 12 76.43 4.99 20.64
CA ILE A 12 75.70 4.74 21.89
C ILE A 12 75.88 3.27 22.27
N LEU A 13 76.58 3.12 23.39
CA LEU A 13 76.91 1.89 24.09
C LEU A 13 75.69 1.38 24.88
N LEU A 14 75.52 0.06 24.90
CA LEU A 14 74.63 -0.68 25.79
C LEU A 14 74.72 -0.23 27.25
N ILE A 15 73.57 -0.07 27.91
CA ILE A 15 73.43 -0.37 29.33
C ILE A 15 72.22 -1.28 29.52
N ALA A 16 72.48 -2.33 30.29
CA ALA A 16 71.67 -3.50 30.51
C ALA A 16 70.41 -3.23 31.36
N SER A 17 69.37 -4.01 31.04
CA SER A 17 68.33 -4.58 31.90
C SER A 17 68.21 -4.09 33.34
N SER A 18 67.09 -3.45 33.62
CA SER A 18 66.37 -3.57 34.89
C SER A 18 65.00 -4.17 34.58
N ILE A 19 64.86 -5.47 34.81
CA ILE A 19 63.57 -6.16 34.83
C ILE A 19 62.85 -5.68 36.10
N THR A 20 61.95 -4.71 35.95
CA THR A 20 60.88 -4.52 36.92
C THR A 20 59.73 -5.43 36.51
N ALA A 21 59.40 -6.35 37.42
CA ALA A 21 58.25 -7.23 37.32
C ALA A 21 56.96 -6.41 37.19
N CYS A 22 56.52 -6.15 35.97
CA CYS A 22 55.12 -5.80 35.71
C CYS A 22 54.31 -7.09 35.87
N LYS A 23 53.44 -7.10 36.88
CA LYS A 23 52.29 -8.01 36.96
C LYS A 23 51.70 -8.16 35.56
N GLY A 24 51.56 -9.40 35.09
CA GLY A 24 50.94 -9.69 33.81
C GLY A 24 49.60 -8.98 33.73
N VAL A 25 49.52 -7.95 32.90
CA VAL A 25 48.25 -7.37 32.50
C VAL A 25 47.61 -8.43 31.61
N GLU A 26 46.73 -9.24 32.18
CA GLU A 26 45.84 -10.06 31.37
C GLU A 26 45.04 -9.09 30.49
N LEU A 27 45.35 -9.09 29.18
CA LEU A 27 44.59 -8.32 28.22
C LEU A 27 43.11 -8.72 28.35
N PRO A 28 42.17 -7.78 28.32
CA PRO A 28 40.75 -8.12 28.39
C PRO A 28 40.42 -9.12 27.28
N LYS A 29 39.64 -10.16 27.59
CA LYS A 29 39.20 -11.16 26.59
C LYS A 29 38.54 -10.51 25.36
N VAL A 30 37.89 -9.35 25.56
CA VAL A 30 37.27 -8.54 24.51
C VAL A 30 38.31 -7.96 23.55
N VAL A 31 39.38 -7.35 24.07
CA VAL A 31 40.47 -6.77 23.25
C VAL A 31 41.14 -7.85 22.40
N ALA A 32 41.42 -9.02 22.98
CA ALA A 32 42.00 -10.14 22.24
C ALA A 32 41.07 -10.69 21.14
N LEU A 33 39.74 -10.59 21.33
CA LEU A 33 38.77 -10.98 20.31
C LEU A 33 38.73 -9.96 19.16
N GLU A 34 38.69 -8.67 19.48
CA GLU A 34 38.70 -7.58 18.49
C GLU A 34 39.97 -7.63 17.64
N GLU A 35 41.15 -7.77 18.25
CA GLU A 35 42.42 -7.92 17.53
C GLU A 35 42.43 -9.15 16.63
N SER A 36 41.86 -10.27 17.10
CA SER A 36 41.76 -11.50 16.31
C SER A 36 40.83 -11.35 15.10
N LEU A 37 39.70 -10.65 15.24
CA LEU A 37 38.79 -10.35 14.12
C LEU A 37 39.48 -9.43 13.12
N ASN A 38 40.14 -8.38 13.61
CA ASN A 38 40.91 -7.45 12.78
C ASN A 38 41.98 -8.16 11.96
N GLN A 39 42.75 -9.07 12.57
CA GLN A 39 43.76 -9.87 11.86
C GLN A 39 43.14 -10.74 10.76
N ILE A 40 42.00 -11.41 11.04
CA ILE A 40 41.31 -12.22 10.03
C ILE A 40 40.89 -11.33 8.87
N ILE A 41 40.17 -10.25 9.13
CA ILE A 41 39.64 -9.33 8.10
C ILE A 41 40.78 -8.75 7.26
N THR A 42 41.80 -8.18 7.91
CA THR A 42 42.94 -7.53 7.22
C THR A 42 43.85 -8.52 6.48
N SER A 43 43.79 -9.81 6.81
CA SER A 43 44.55 -10.85 6.09
C SER A 43 43.92 -11.28 4.77
N LYS A 44 42.64 -10.96 4.55
CA LYS A 44 41.89 -11.34 3.35
C LYS A 44 41.79 -10.14 2.39
N GLY A 45 41.57 -10.44 1.11
CA GLY A 45 41.42 -9.42 0.06
C GLY A 45 39.99 -8.92 -0.07
N GLU A 46 39.83 -7.86 -0.87
CA GLU A 46 38.51 -7.36 -1.29
C GLU A 46 37.69 -8.47 -1.95
N GLY A 47 36.40 -8.56 -1.60
CA GLY A 47 35.48 -9.56 -2.15
C GLY A 47 35.60 -10.96 -1.55
N TYR A 48 36.36 -11.14 -0.47
CA TYR A 48 36.34 -12.39 0.29
C TYR A 48 35.00 -12.61 0.99
N ASP A 49 34.43 -13.80 0.84
CA ASP A 49 33.19 -14.17 1.52
C ASP A 49 33.48 -14.65 2.95
N PHE A 50 33.33 -13.73 3.91
CA PHE A 50 33.51 -14.04 5.32
C PHE A 50 32.38 -14.88 5.92
N LEU A 51 31.21 -14.95 5.28
CA LEU A 51 30.09 -15.75 5.80
C LEU A 51 30.38 -17.26 5.72
N GLU A 52 31.19 -17.67 4.74
CA GLU A 52 31.67 -19.05 4.58
C GLU A 52 32.96 -19.35 5.39
N ASP A 53 33.56 -18.36 6.07
CA ASP A 53 34.77 -18.56 6.88
C ASP A 53 34.43 -19.00 8.31
N GLU A 54 34.64 -20.29 8.61
CA GLU A 54 34.35 -20.88 9.91
C GLU A 54 35.06 -20.19 11.08
N GLN A 55 36.31 -19.73 10.88
CA GLN A 55 37.10 -19.10 11.93
C GLN A 55 36.55 -17.72 12.26
N TYR A 56 36.24 -16.93 11.22
CA TYR A 56 35.58 -15.64 11.34
C TYR A 56 34.23 -15.78 12.04
N MET A 57 33.36 -16.67 11.56
CA MET A 57 32.02 -16.87 12.12
C MET A 57 32.05 -17.36 13.58
N SER A 58 33.03 -18.19 13.95
CA SER A 58 33.25 -18.59 15.34
C SER A 58 33.59 -17.40 16.25
N LYS A 59 34.38 -16.45 15.74
CA LYS A 59 34.77 -15.24 16.47
C LYS A 59 33.60 -14.24 16.57
N MET A 60 32.82 -14.08 15.50
CA MET A 60 31.61 -13.26 15.53
C MET A 60 30.58 -13.78 16.53
N LYS A 61 30.37 -15.10 16.62
CA LYS A 61 29.50 -15.70 17.65
C LYS A 61 29.98 -15.40 19.07
N LYS A 62 31.30 -15.34 19.31
CA LYS A 62 31.86 -14.91 20.61
C LYS A 62 31.63 -13.42 20.87
N LEU A 63 31.68 -12.59 19.83
CA LEU A 63 31.39 -11.16 19.94
C LEU A 63 29.92 -10.95 20.34
N VAL A 64 28.98 -11.66 19.71
CA VAL A 64 27.55 -11.66 20.09
C VAL A 64 27.38 -11.99 21.58
N GLN A 65 28.07 -13.03 22.07
CA GLN A 65 28.01 -13.42 23.49
C GLN A 65 28.49 -12.34 24.46
N ILE A 66 29.39 -11.47 24.02
CA ILE A 66 29.88 -10.35 24.83
C ILE A 66 28.89 -9.18 24.77
N LEU A 67 28.31 -8.92 23.60
CA LEU A 67 27.40 -7.79 23.40
C LEU A 67 26.01 -8.02 23.99
N VAL A 68 25.55 -9.26 24.09
CA VAL A 68 24.16 -9.60 24.46
C VAL A 68 23.98 -9.89 25.97
N ASP A 69 25.03 -9.80 26.80
CA ASP A 69 25.09 -10.02 28.26
C ASP A 69 24.09 -11.06 28.85
N ARG A 70 24.62 -12.24 29.19
CA ARG A 70 23.95 -13.55 29.42
C ARG A 70 22.69 -13.47 30.29
N GLU A 71 21.58 -14.08 29.89
CA GLU A 71 21.34 -15.50 30.20
C GLU A 71 20.81 -16.39 29.06
N ILE A 72 20.24 -15.87 27.96
CA ILE A 72 19.82 -16.68 26.80
C ILE A 72 19.97 -15.86 25.51
N ILE A 73 20.92 -16.23 24.66
CA ILE A 73 20.98 -15.71 23.28
C ILE A 73 19.91 -16.48 22.50
N LYS A 74 18.79 -15.81 22.22
CA LYS A 74 17.80 -16.33 21.27
C LYS A 74 18.39 -16.19 19.87
N LYS A 75 18.33 -17.25 19.06
CA LYS A 75 18.89 -17.24 17.70
C LYS A 75 18.23 -16.16 16.85
N GLU A 76 16.96 -15.90 17.15
CA GLU A 76 16.12 -14.92 16.49
C GLU A 76 16.54 -13.48 16.82
N HIS A 77 17.42 -13.23 17.79
CA HIS A 77 17.76 -11.87 18.23
C HIS A 77 19.03 -11.32 17.60
N TYR A 78 19.73 -12.09 16.79
CA TYR A 78 20.89 -11.57 16.08
C TYR A 78 21.04 -12.27 14.74
N GLU A 79 21.63 -11.56 13.78
CA GLU A 79 21.99 -12.13 12.50
C GLU A 79 23.31 -11.51 12.02
N ILE A 80 24.11 -12.30 11.30
CA ILE A 80 25.40 -11.88 10.74
C ILE A 80 25.29 -11.98 9.23
N GLY A 81 25.48 -10.87 8.52
CA GLY A 81 25.26 -10.81 7.08
C GLY A 81 25.74 -9.51 6.47
N ASN A 82 25.94 -9.50 5.14
CA ASN A 82 26.36 -8.32 4.41
C ASN A 82 25.16 -7.38 4.17
N LEU A 83 25.20 -6.16 4.69
CA LEU A 83 24.18 -5.12 4.48
C LEU A 83 24.66 -4.01 3.55
N ASP A 84 25.98 -3.85 3.39
CA ASP A 84 26.57 -2.95 2.42
C ASP A 84 27.53 -3.68 1.43
N ASP A 85 28.25 -2.90 0.62
CA ASP A 85 29.04 -3.38 -0.51
C ASP A 85 30.50 -3.73 -0.13
N ASP A 86 30.92 -3.58 1.14
CA ASP A 86 32.32 -3.81 1.54
C ASP A 86 32.69 -5.30 1.72
N ASN A 87 31.69 -6.18 1.67
CA ASN A 87 31.75 -7.64 1.89
C ASN A 87 32.22 -8.07 3.29
N ILE A 88 32.35 -7.16 4.25
CA ILE A 88 32.61 -7.47 5.65
C ILE A 88 31.24 -7.56 6.34
N PRO A 89 30.83 -8.73 6.87
CA PRO A 89 29.50 -8.88 7.44
C PRO A 89 29.24 -7.94 8.62
N GLU A 90 28.08 -7.29 8.59
CA GLU A 90 27.48 -6.60 9.73
C GLU A 90 26.95 -7.61 10.75
N LEU A 91 26.91 -7.18 12.00
CA LEU A 91 26.17 -7.85 13.06
C LEU A 91 24.94 -7.02 13.42
N VAL A 92 23.75 -7.58 13.18
CA VAL A 92 22.48 -7.00 13.59
C VAL A 92 22.04 -7.64 14.90
N ILE A 93 21.64 -6.84 15.88
CA ILE A 93 21.15 -7.29 17.19
C ILE A 93 19.80 -6.64 17.47
N PHE A 94 18.79 -7.47 17.71
CA PHE A 94 17.53 -7.04 18.31
C PHE A 94 17.66 -7.03 19.83
N ARG A 95 17.36 -5.87 20.43
CA ARG A 95 17.27 -5.65 21.87
C ARG A 95 15.82 -5.60 22.26
N GLU A 96 15.38 -6.59 23.04
CA GLU A 96 14.10 -6.50 23.74
C GLU A 96 14.10 -5.28 24.67
N ARG A 97 12.92 -4.69 24.86
CA ARG A 97 12.73 -3.67 25.89
C ARG A 97 12.99 -4.24 27.28
N ASP A 98 13.51 -3.41 28.18
CA ASP A 98 13.46 -3.71 29.61
C ASP A 98 12.01 -3.60 30.11
N PRO A 99 11.37 -4.70 30.56
CA PRO A 99 10.01 -4.65 31.08
C PRO A 99 9.88 -3.78 32.36
N LYS A 100 11.00 -3.42 33.00
CA LYS A 100 11.03 -2.53 34.17
C LYS A 100 11.14 -1.05 33.79
N ASP A 101 11.55 -0.73 32.57
CA ASP A 101 11.63 0.64 32.07
C ASP A 101 10.56 0.90 31.01
N VAL A 102 9.48 1.55 31.40
CA VAL A 102 8.37 1.90 30.50
C VAL A 102 8.76 2.87 29.37
N LYS A 103 9.95 3.49 29.45
CA LYS A 103 10.49 4.34 28.39
C LYS A 103 11.37 3.57 27.42
N ASP A 104 11.80 2.36 27.76
CA ASP A 104 12.58 1.52 26.86
C ASP A 104 11.66 0.92 25.78
N GLN A 105 12.00 1.22 24.54
CA GLN A 105 11.29 0.78 23.34
C GLN A 105 11.88 -0.50 22.74
N GLY A 106 12.96 -1.03 23.34
CA GLY A 106 13.85 -1.94 22.64
C GLY A 106 14.55 -1.24 21.48
N ALA A 107 15.37 -1.99 20.74
CA ALA A 107 16.05 -1.45 19.58
C ALA A 107 16.50 -2.52 18.59
N LEU A 108 16.67 -2.12 17.33
CA LEU A 108 17.51 -2.82 16.37
C LEU A 108 18.84 -2.08 16.26
N GLU A 109 19.92 -2.79 16.55
CA GLU A 109 21.29 -2.29 16.53
C GLU A 109 22.06 -2.92 15.37
N VAL A 110 22.88 -2.13 14.68
CA VAL A 110 23.81 -2.61 13.67
C VAL A 110 25.22 -2.27 14.11
N TYR A 111 26.07 -3.31 14.16
CA TYR A 111 27.49 -3.19 14.42
C TYR A 111 28.25 -3.46 13.13
N GLY A 112 29.01 -2.47 12.68
CA GLY A 112 29.88 -2.57 11.50
C GLY A 112 31.35 -2.52 11.89
N PHE A 113 32.21 -3.03 11.01
CA PHE A 113 33.65 -3.04 11.23
C PHE A 113 34.28 -1.70 10.81
N ASN A 114 34.81 -0.94 11.77
CA ASN A 114 35.48 0.33 11.50
C ASN A 114 36.67 0.53 12.43
N GLY A 115 37.79 1.02 11.88
CA GLY A 115 38.98 1.33 12.68
C GLY A 115 39.59 0.12 13.38
N GLY A 116 39.46 -1.07 12.79
CA GLY A 116 40.01 -2.32 13.32
C GLY A 116 39.14 -3.04 14.34
N LYS A 117 37.87 -2.63 14.54
CA LYS A 117 36.94 -3.31 15.46
C LYS A 117 35.49 -3.15 15.04
N TYR A 118 34.62 -3.98 15.58
CA TYR A 118 33.17 -3.80 15.46
C TYR A 118 32.69 -2.70 16.40
N SER A 119 31.90 -1.77 15.87
CA SER A 119 31.32 -0.68 16.65
C SER A 119 29.88 -0.45 16.24
N LEU A 120 29.06 0.06 17.16
CA LEU A 120 27.67 0.41 16.87
C LEU A 120 27.65 1.53 15.82
N ILE A 121 27.14 1.23 14.62
CA ILE A 121 27.03 2.21 13.52
C ILE A 121 25.60 2.74 13.38
N SER A 122 24.59 1.92 13.73
CA SER A 122 23.19 2.33 13.66
C SER A 122 22.35 1.75 14.79
N ARG A 123 21.33 2.50 15.21
CA ARG A 123 20.34 2.08 16.22
C ARG A 123 19.00 2.72 15.90
N ILE A 124 17.95 1.91 15.87
CA ILE A 124 16.56 2.37 15.75
C ILE A 124 15.69 1.76 16.85
N PRO A 125 14.73 2.49 17.43
CA PRO A 125 13.78 1.94 18.39
C PRO A 125 12.75 1.01 17.72
N MET A 126 12.22 0.03 18.45
CA MET A 126 11.30 -1.01 17.93
C MET A 126 9.86 -0.90 18.48
N ASN A 127 9.37 0.33 18.66
CA ASN A 127 7.96 0.66 18.92
C ASN A 127 7.26 -0.10 20.07
N TYR A 128 7.98 -0.56 21.09
CA TYR A 128 7.45 -1.32 22.25
C TYR A 128 6.91 -2.73 21.95
N ASP A 129 7.32 -3.32 20.83
CA ASP A 129 7.01 -4.72 20.56
C ASP A 129 7.62 -5.66 21.61
N ASN A 130 7.11 -6.90 21.65
CA ASN A 130 7.59 -7.93 22.56
C ASN A 130 8.87 -8.60 22.00
N SER A 131 8.87 -9.91 21.82
CA SER A 131 10.05 -10.66 21.39
C SER A 131 10.10 -10.77 19.86
N ASN A 132 11.30 -10.63 19.29
CA ASN A 132 11.55 -11.03 17.91
C ASN A 132 11.58 -12.56 17.80
N TYR A 133 10.92 -13.11 16.78
CA TYR A 133 10.91 -14.55 16.49
C TYR A 133 11.47 -14.91 15.12
N GLN A 134 11.83 -13.92 14.30
CA GLN A 134 12.59 -14.14 13.08
C GLN A 134 13.38 -12.89 12.70
N LEU A 135 14.67 -13.02 12.41
CA LEU A 135 15.54 -11.95 11.92
C LEU A 135 16.36 -12.53 10.78
N VAL A 136 16.34 -11.88 9.62
CA VAL A 136 17.01 -12.39 8.42
C VAL A 136 17.73 -11.24 7.72
N ILE A 137 18.99 -11.48 7.35
CA ILE A 137 19.75 -10.62 6.45
C ILE A 137 19.85 -11.33 5.10
N GLY A 138 19.57 -10.61 4.02
CA GLY A 138 19.71 -11.12 2.67
C GLY A 138 19.26 -10.12 1.62
N ARG A 139 19.27 -10.54 0.36
CA ARG A 139 18.78 -9.70 -0.74
C ARG A 139 17.28 -9.47 -0.56
N ILE A 140 16.88 -8.22 -0.52
CA ILE A 140 15.46 -7.80 -0.51
C ILE A 140 15.04 -7.18 -1.85
N SER A 141 16.01 -7.04 -2.77
CA SER A 141 15.83 -6.80 -4.20
C SER A 141 17.02 -7.40 -4.94
N PRO A 142 17.02 -7.47 -6.30
CA PRO A 142 18.12 -8.05 -7.06
C PRO A 142 19.51 -7.42 -6.82
N LYS A 143 19.57 -6.21 -6.24
CA LYS A 143 20.81 -5.45 -6.04
C LYS A 143 21.00 -4.91 -4.62
N GLN A 144 20.09 -5.19 -3.70
CA GLN A 144 20.12 -4.57 -2.36
C GLN A 144 19.92 -5.64 -1.31
N ASN A 145 20.87 -5.74 -0.39
CA ASN A 145 20.69 -6.47 0.85
C ASN A 145 19.94 -5.61 1.86
N GLY A 146 19.22 -6.27 2.76
CA GLY A 146 18.49 -5.63 3.83
C GLY A 146 18.27 -6.57 5.00
N VAL A 147 17.67 -6.02 6.04
CA VAL A 147 17.21 -6.76 7.22
C VAL A 147 15.69 -6.85 7.15
N LEU A 148 15.16 -8.05 7.28
CA LEU A 148 13.74 -8.28 7.55
C LEU A 148 13.62 -8.94 8.93
N LEU A 149 12.61 -8.55 9.69
CA LEU A 149 12.34 -9.17 10.99
C LEU A 149 10.86 -9.21 11.34
N ASN A 150 10.51 -10.23 12.11
CA ASN A 150 9.16 -10.47 12.59
C ASN A 150 9.13 -10.41 14.13
N ASN A 151 8.43 -9.39 14.64
CA ASN A 151 8.26 -9.14 16.06
C ASN A 151 6.87 -9.54 16.54
N GLN A 152 6.77 -9.93 17.81
CA GLN A 152 5.48 -10.11 18.48
C GLN A 152 4.84 -8.75 18.78
N ALA A 153 3.64 -8.53 18.24
CA ALA A 153 2.75 -7.43 18.57
C ALA A 153 1.63 -7.96 19.48
N GLY A 154 1.82 -7.91 20.80
CA GLY A 154 0.91 -8.56 21.75
C GLY A 154 1.22 -10.06 21.90
N SER A 155 0.20 -10.87 22.23
CA SER A 155 0.38 -12.30 22.54
C SER A 155 0.23 -13.24 21.34
N GLN A 156 -0.52 -12.84 20.31
CA GLN A 156 -0.88 -13.71 19.19
C GLN A 156 -0.54 -13.12 17.83
N SER A 157 -0.32 -11.81 17.71
CA SER A 157 -0.07 -11.15 16.43
C SER A 157 1.42 -10.93 16.17
N GLY A 158 1.77 -10.92 14.89
CA GLY A 158 3.09 -10.57 14.39
C GLY A 158 3.10 -9.19 13.72
N ILE A 159 4.24 -8.51 13.73
CA ILE A 159 4.50 -7.35 12.88
C ILE A 159 5.82 -7.55 12.14
N THR A 160 5.83 -7.25 10.84
CA THR A 160 7.03 -7.35 10.01
C THR A 160 7.65 -5.98 9.77
N TYR A 161 8.95 -5.88 9.97
CA TYR A 161 9.76 -4.72 9.65
C TYR A 161 10.76 -5.03 8.55
N GLY A 162 11.15 -3.99 7.81
CA GLY A 162 12.20 -4.09 6.81
C GLY A 162 13.08 -2.86 6.80
N PHE A 163 14.39 -3.08 6.70
CA PHE A 163 15.38 -2.02 6.71
C PHE A 163 16.49 -2.25 5.69
N ILE A 164 17.04 -1.15 5.16
CA ILE A 164 18.34 -1.16 4.45
C ILE A 164 19.35 -0.35 5.26
N LEU A 165 20.63 -0.70 5.13
CA LEU A 165 21.73 0.12 5.63
C LEU A 165 22.19 1.05 4.51
N LYS A 166 22.08 2.36 4.72
CA LYS A 166 22.57 3.37 3.76
C LYS A 166 23.36 4.43 4.51
N GLU A 167 24.61 4.63 4.08
CA GLU A 167 25.54 5.60 4.71
C GLU A 167 25.65 5.38 6.23
N GLY A 168 25.73 4.12 6.67
CA GLY A 168 25.81 3.73 8.07
C GLY A 168 24.51 3.90 8.87
N LYS A 169 23.38 4.17 8.22
CA LYS A 169 22.08 4.35 8.89
C LYS A 169 21.05 3.34 8.40
N LEU A 170 20.32 2.73 9.33
CA LEU A 170 19.12 1.96 9.00
C LEU A 170 18.02 2.91 8.47
N ILE A 171 17.44 2.53 7.34
CA ILE A 171 16.31 3.21 6.70
C ILE A 171 15.16 2.22 6.59
N ASP A 172 14.01 2.57 7.15
CA ASP A 172 12.76 1.83 6.99
C ASP A 172 12.31 1.87 5.53
N ILE A 173 11.96 0.70 5.00
CA ILE A 173 11.56 0.51 3.61
C ILE A 173 10.12 0.04 3.45
N LEU A 174 9.40 -0.22 4.55
CA LEU A 174 8.02 -0.73 4.53
C LEU A 174 7.04 0.29 5.12
N ASN A 175 6.24 0.94 4.28
CA ASN A 175 5.22 1.89 4.74
C ASN A 175 3.90 1.18 5.15
N GLU A 176 3.65 1.08 6.45
CA GLU A 176 2.42 0.52 7.05
C GLU A 176 1.11 1.23 6.63
N LYS A 177 1.21 2.45 6.10
CA LYS A 177 0.06 3.20 5.59
C LYS A 177 -0.33 2.74 4.18
N LYS A 178 0.58 2.11 3.42
CA LYS A 178 0.34 1.55 2.07
C LYS A 178 -0.09 0.08 2.11
N VAL A 179 0.42 -0.70 3.05
CA VAL A 179 0.17 -2.14 3.17
C VAL A 179 0.01 -2.52 4.64
N ASN A 180 -0.78 -3.55 4.93
CA ASN A 180 -0.85 -4.11 6.28
C ASN A 180 0.42 -4.95 6.57
N LEU A 181 1.21 -4.51 7.54
CA LEU A 181 2.41 -5.22 8.02
C LEU A 181 2.16 -6.02 9.30
N VAL A 182 0.93 -5.97 9.84
CA VAL A 182 0.52 -6.73 11.01
C VAL A 182 -0.15 -8.03 10.57
N SER A 183 0.45 -9.13 11.01
CA SER A 183 -0.08 -10.48 10.89
C SER A 183 -0.96 -10.82 12.09
N VAL A 184 -2.12 -11.42 11.85
CA VAL A 184 -3.05 -11.85 12.93
C VAL A 184 -2.56 -13.07 13.70
N THR A 185 -1.45 -13.68 13.25
CA THR A 185 -0.74 -14.77 13.94
C THR A 185 0.76 -14.45 14.00
N THR A 186 1.52 -15.17 14.83
CA THR A 186 2.99 -15.16 14.85
C THR A 186 3.60 -16.25 13.96
N GLU A 187 2.81 -16.79 13.05
CA GLU A 187 3.24 -17.85 12.11
C GLU A 187 3.75 -17.27 10.78
N ASN A 188 3.79 -15.94 10.64
CA ASN A 188 4.39 -15.32 9.47
C ASN A 188 5.89 -15.56 9.41
N GLU A 189 6.35 -15.77 8.20
CA GLU A 189 7.70 -16.17 7.84
C GLU A 189 8.34 -15.14 6.89
N ILE A 190 9.66 -15.06 6.95
CA ILE A 190 10.56 -14.42 5.98
C ILE A 190 11.37 -15.52 5.30
N ARG A 191 11.32 -15.60 3.98
CA ARG A 191 12.15 -16.50 3.16
C ARG A 191 11.98 -16.21 1.68
N ASP A 192 12.91 -16.69 0.88
CA ASP A 192 12.78 -16.79 -0.57
C ASP A 192 11.79 -17.92 -0.90
N ILE A 193 10.64 -17.58 -1.48
CA ILE A 193 9.57 -18.55 -1.82
C ILE A 193 9.57 -18.97 -3.29
N ASP A 194 10.30 -18.27 -4.17
CA ASP A 194 10.31 -18.55 -5.61
C ASP A 194 11.70 -18.93 -6.16
N GLY A 195 12.72 -18.93 -5.30
CA GLY A 195 14.08 -19.35 -5.60
C GLY A 195 14.89 -18.33 -6.40
N ASP A 196 14.45 -17.07 -6.47
CA ASP A 196 15.16 -16.01 -7.20
C ASP A 196 16.30 -15.36 -6.39
N GLY A 197 16.47 -15.79 -5.14
CA GLY A 197 17.48 -15.30 -4.20
C GLY A 197 17.09 -13.98 -3.54
N VAL A 198 15.87 -13.48 -3.72
CA VAL A 198 15.30 -12.32 -3.03
C VAL A 198 14.36 -12.82 -1.91
N LEU A 199 14.39 -12.14 -0.77
CA LEU A 199 13.57 -12.46 0.38
C LEU A 199 12.16 -11.88 0.22
N GLU A 200 11.16 -12.74 0.41
CA GLU A 200 9.79 -12.35 0.71
C GLU A 200 9.53 -12.42 2.21
N PHE A 201 8.44 -11.78 2.62
CA PHE A 201 7.84 -11.97 3.92
C PHE A 201 6.34 -12.21 3.78
N SER A 202 5.79 -12.94 4.72
CA SER A 202 4.38 -13.27 4.73
C SER A 202 3.58 -12.51 5.78
N ILE A 203 2.28 -12.36 5.55
CA ILE A 203 1.34 -11.72 6.47
C ILE A 203 0.05 -12.54 6.47
N TYR A 204 -0.39 -13.00 7.64
CA TYR A 204 -1.73 -13.57 7.81
C TYR A 204 -2.71 -12.42 8.08
N THR A 205 -3.76 -12.32 7.27
CA THR A 205 -4.89 -11.43 7.52
C THR A 205 -6.16 -12.25 7.72
N LEU A 206 -7.19 -11.63 8.32
CA LEU A 206 -8.55 -12.13 8.17
C LEU A 206 -9.00 -12.01 6.72
N ASP A 207 -9.66 -13.05 6.19
CA ASP A 207 -10.31 -12.98 4.89
C ASP A 207 -11.42 -11.93 4.98
N PRO A 208 -11.36 -10.85 4.19
CA PRO A 208 -12.41 -9.85 4.16
C PRO A 208 -13.74 -10.39 3.67
N GLU A 209 -13.90 -11.67 3.30
CA GLU A 209 -15.17 -12.31 2.99
C GLU A 209 -15.67 -13.26 4.10
N SER A 210 -14.89 -13.43 5.18
CA SER A 210 -15.28 -14.27 6.33
C SER A 210 -16.57 -13.78 6.99
N ARG A 211 -17.47 -14.71 7.33
CA ARG A 211 -18.71 -14.43 8.06
C ARG A 211 -18.60 -14.63 9.56
N GLU A 212 -17.43 -15.07 10.00
CA GLU A 212 -17.13 -15.32 11.39
C GLU A 212 -16.63 -14.04 12.06
N GLU A 213 -17.21 -13.72 13.21
CA GLU A 213 -16.82 -12.55 14.00
C GLU A 213 -15.68 -12.89 14.95
N ASN A 214 -15.56 -14.16 15.34
CA ASN A 214 -14.43 -14.64 16.11
C ASN A 214 -13.18 -14.77 15.22
N VAL A 215 -12.15 -13.98 15.51
CA VAL A 215 -10.86 -13.93 14.81
C VAL A 215 -10.18 -15.31 14.69
N GLU A 216 -10.30 -16.17 15.70
CA GLU A 216 -9.69 -17.50 15.68
C GLU A 216 -10.40 -18.42 14.68
N LEU A 217 -11.73 -18.37 14.66
CA LEU A 217 -12.58 -19.18 13.80
C LEU A 217 -12.76 -18.61 12.38
N ALA A 218 -12.38 -17.34 12.16
CA ALA A 218 -12.46 -16.70 10.86
C ALA A 218 -11.47 -17.28 9.85
N ASP A 219 -11.94 -17.38 8.60
CA ASP A 219 -11.11 -17.63 7.44
C ASP A 219 -10.01 -16.57 7.35
N LYS A 220 -8.83 -17.01 6.91
CA LYS A 220 -7.63 -16.17 6.81
C LYS A 220 -7.12 -16.16 5.36
N ILE A 221 -6.31 -15.16 5.04
CA ILE A 221 -5.52 -15.14 3.82
C ILE A 221 -4.05 -14.96 4.22
N LEU A 222 -3.20 -15.84 3.69
CA LEU A 222 -1.75 -15.70 3.75
C LEU A 222 -1.29 -14.93 2.52
N TYR A 223 -0.68 -13.77 2.72
CA TYR A 223 -0.01 -13.03 1.66
C TYR A 223 1.49 -13.24 1.74
N TRP A 224 2.16 -13.26 0.58
CA TRP A 224 3.61 -13.17 0.45
C TRP A 224 3.96 -11.92 -0.34
N TYR A 225 4.76 -11.06 0.27
CA TYR A 225 5.17 -9.77 -0.25
C TYR A 225 6.67 -9.71 -0.47
N ARG A 226 7.10 -8.97 -1.49
CA ARG A 226 8.48 -8.48 -1.63
C ARG A 226 8.51 -6.97 -1.67
N TRP A 227 9.65 -6.39 -1.31
CA TRP A 227 9.85 -4.94 -1.35
C TRP A 227 9.76 -4.40 -2.79
N ASP A 228 9.07 -3.27 -2.99
CA ASP A 228 8.90 -2.64 -4.32
C ASP A 228 10.11 -1.79 -4.77
N GLY A 229 11.21 -1.82 -4.01
CA GLY A 229 12.39 -0.99 -4.25
C GLY A 229 12.25 0.48 -3.82
N ARG A 230 11.13 0.85 -3.18
CA ARG A 230 10.86 2.19 -2.66
C ARG A 230 10.45 2.13 -1.19
N ASP A 231 9.17 2.32 -0.92
CA ASP A 231 8.57 2.40 0.41
C ASP A 231 7.33 1.50 0.52
N GLY A 232 7.10 0.61 -0.44
CA GLY A 232 5.96 -0.30 -0.45
C GLY A 232 6.35 -1.74 -0.77
N VAL A 233 5.35 -2.50 -1.20
CA VAL A 233 5.51 -3.92 -1.51
C VAL A 233 4.75 -4.31 -2.75
N GLU A 234 5.20 -5.40 -3.35
CA GLU A 234 4.54 -6.12 -4.41
C GLU A 234 4.02 -7.45 -3.86
N LEU A 235 2.78 -7.81 -4.18
CA LEU A 235 2.21 -9.10 -3.81
C LEU A 235 2.75 -10.16 -4.78
N VAL A 236 3.48 -11.14 -4.23
CA VAL A 236 4.07 -12.26 -4.99
C VAL A 236 3.06 -13.41 -5.11
N LYS A 237 2.45 -13.79 -3.98
CA LYS A 237 1.52 -14.92 -3.89
C LYS A 237 0.52 -14.70 -2.77
N TYR A 238 -0.65 -15.31 -2.88
CA TYR A 238 -1.58 -15.42 -1.75
C TYR A 238 -2.27 -16.79 -1.69
N GLU A 239 -2.70 -17.18 -0.50
CA GLU A 239 -3.40 -18.44 -0.24
C GLU A 239 -4.58 -18.19 0.72
N LYS A 240 -5.77 -18.67 0.35
CA LYS A 240 -6.95 -18.62 1.23
C LYS A 240 -6.96 -19.83 2.16
N ILE A 241 -7.02 -19.58 3.45
CA ILE A 241 -7.01 -20.59 4.51
C ILE A 241 -8.39 -20.62 5.14
N ARG A 242 -9.13 -21.70 4.86
CA ARG A 242 -10.46 -21.90 5.44
C ARG A 242 -10.37 -22.56 6.80
N ASN A 243 -11.12 -22.03 7.75
CA ASN A 243 -11.32 -22.71 9.03
C ASN A 243 -12.49 -23.70 8.91
N LYS A 244 -12.26 -24.98 9.23
CA LYS A 244 -13.29 -26.03 9.14
C LYS A 244 -14.38 -25.88 10.19
N ASP A 245 -14.06 -25.24 11.30
CA ASP A 245 -14.98 -25.01 12.42
C ASP A 245 -15.67 -23.62 12.32
N GLY A 246 -15.33 -22.83 11.29
CA GLY A 246 -15.96 -21.56 10.99
C GLY A 246 -17.33 -21.72 10.30
N LYS A 247 -18.07 -20.63 10.20
CA LYS A 247 -19.38 -20.62 9.50
C LYS A 247 -19.22 -21.00 8.03
N GLU A 248 -19.96 -22.03 7.62
CA GLU A 248 -20.03 -22.43 6.20
C GLU A 248 -20.61 -21.33 5.31
N ALA A 249 -20.12 -21.27 4.07
CA ALA A 249 -20.71 -20.42 3.05
C ALA A 249 -22.12 -20.95 2.70
N ILE A 250 -23.09 -20.03 2.60
CA ILE A 250 -24.41 -20.36 2.04
C ILE A 250 -24.20 -20.93 0.64
N LYS A 251 -24.80 -22.09 0.37
CA LYS A 251 -24.87 -22.66 -0.97
C LYS A 251 -26.12 -22.16 -1.67
N SER A 252 -26.01 -21.89 -2.96
CA SER A 252 -27.17 -21.54 -3.78
C SER A 252 -28.10 -22.74 -3.95
N GLU A 253 -29.40 -22.47 -4.03
CA GLU A 253 -30.37 -23.46 -4.51
C GLU A 253 -30.22 -23.64 -6.03
N ASP A 254 -30.00 -24.88 -6.49
CA ASP A 254 -29.64 -25.17 -7.88
C ASP A 254 -30.66 -24.61 -8.89
N LYS A 255 -31.96 -24.83 -8.67
CA LYS A 255 -33.03 -24.34 -9.57
C LYS A 255 -33.07 -22.82 -9.68
N ILE A 256 -32.82 -22.12 -8.56
CA ILE A 256 -32.82 -20.66 -8.53
C ILE A 256 -31.60 -20.13 -9.28
N LEU A 257 -30.44 -20.75 -9.07
CA LEU A 257 -29.21 -20.38 -9.77
C LEU A 257 -29.30 -20.66 -11.27
N GLU A 258 -29.87 -21.79 -11.69
CA GLU A 258 -30.09 -22.13 -13.10
C GLU A 258 -31.00 -21.10 -13.78
N GLU A 259 -32.12 -20.74 -13.15
CA GLU A 259 -33.04 -19.75 -13.69
C GLU A 259 -32.41 -18.36 -13.75
N ALA A 260 -31.68 -17.94 -12.72
CA ALA A 260 -30.94 -16.67 -12.74
C ALA A 260 -29.91 -16.62 -13.88
N ASN A 261 -29.20 -17.72 -14.12
CA ASN A 261 -28.26 -17.83 -15.25
C ASN A 261 -28.99 -17.79 -16.60
N ARG A 262 -30.16 -18.42 -16.72
CA ARG A 262 -31.00 -18.35 -17.93
C ARG A 262 -31.43 -16.91 -18.21
N LEU A 263 -31.92 -16.20 -17.19
CA LEU A 263 -32.37 -14.82 -17.31
C LEU A 263 -31.21 -13.89 -17.70
N VAL A 264 -30.06 -13.95 -17.01
CA VAL A 264 -28.92 -13.06 -17.34
C VAL A 264 -28.39 -13.28 -18.77
N SER A 265 -28.42 -14.51 -19.27
CA SER A 265 -27.87 -14.84 -20.59
C SER A 265 -28.85 -14.70 -21.76
N SER A 266 -30.15 -14.87 -21.53
CA SER A 266 -31.13 -14.98 -22.64
C SER A 266 -32.38 -14.11 -22.49
N GLN A 267 -32.76 -13.72 -21.27
CA GLN A 267 -33.98 -12.99 -20.96
C GLN A 267 -33.75 -12.03 -19.80
N ARG A 268 -33.11 -10.88 -20.10
CA ARG A 268 -32.73 -9.89 -19.08
C ARG A 268 -33.92 -9.17 -18.44
N GLU A 269 -35.08 -9.18 -19.10
CA GLU A 269 -36.29 -8.63 -18.53
C GLU A 269 -36.69 -9.42 -17.28
N GLY A 270 -36.97 -8.72 -16.18
CA GLY A 270 -37.30 -9.36 -14.90
C GLY A 270 -36.10 -9.91 -14.12
N PHE A 271 -34.89 -10.00 -14.68
CA PHE A 271 -33.70 -10.53 -13.99
C PHE A 271 -33.46 -9.87 -12.62
N LEU A 272 -33.48 -8.54 -12.56
CA LEU A 272 -33.26 -7.82 -11.29
C LEU A 272 -34.39 -8.04 -10.29
N ALA A 273 -35.64 -8.21 -10.75
CA ALA A 273 -36.75 -8.53 -9.86
C ALA A 273 -36.58 -9.95 -9.30
N TYR A 274 -36.25 -10.91 -10.17
CA TYR A 274 -35.98 -12.29 -9.80
C TYR A 274 -34.85 -12.40 -8.76
N LEU A 275 -33.73 -11.68 -8.95
CA LEU A 275 -32.65 -11.65 -7.97
C LEU A 275 -33.10 -11.07 -6.62
N ARG A 276 -33.93 -10.01 -6.60
CA ARG A 276 -34.41 -9.42 -5.34
C ARG A 276 -35.30 -10.39 -4.57
N GLU A 277 -36.19 -11.09 -5.26
CA GLU A 277 -37.11 -12.06 -4.67
C GLU A 277 -36.36 -13.29 -4.11
N ASN A 278 -35.28 -13.71 -4.77
CA ASN A 278 -34.56 -14.95 -4.45
C ASN A 278 -33.20 -14.73 -3.76
N LYS A 279 -32.89 -13.50 -3.32
CA LYS A 279 -31.55 -13.15 -2.81
C LYS A 279 -31.07 -13.99 -1.62
N ALA A 280 -32.00 -14.45 -0.76
CA ALA A 280 -31.70 -15.29 0.39
C ALA A 280 -31.28 -16.73 0.02
N SER A 281 -31.66 -17.21 -1.16
CA SER A 281 -31.38 -18.57 -1.67
C SER A 281 -30.15 -18.63 -2.57
N LEU A 282 -29.42 -17.52 -2.71
CA LEU A 282 -28.21 -17.44 -3.51
C LEU A 282 -27.00 -17.22 -2.62
N SER A 283 -25.90 -17.92 -2.92
CA SER A 283 -24.62 -17.65 -2.30
C SER A 283 -24.13 -16.25 -2.66
N THR A 284 -23.36 -15.63 -1.77
CA THR A 284 -22.73 -14.33 -2.01
C THR A 284 -21.86 -14.35 -3.28
N ARG A 285 -21.16 -15.47 -3.53
CA ARG A 285 -20.31 -15.65 -4.70
C ARG A 285 -21.14 -15.75 -5.98
N ASP A 286 -22.24 -16.50 -5.98
CA ASP A 286 -23.07 -16.67 -7.17
C ASP A 286 -23.84 -15.40 -7.49
N MET A 287 -24.39 -14.70 -6.48
CA MET A 287 -24.99 -13.38 -6.65
C MET A 287 -24.00 -12.40 -7.28
N THR A 288 -22.76 -12.38 -6.80
CA THR A 288 -21.70 -11.52 -7.36
C THR A 288 -21.41 -11.89 -8.82
N ASN A 289 -21.23 -13.17 -9.13
CA ASN A 289 -20.96 -13.64 -10.49
C ASN A 289 -22.11 -13.32 -11.47
N LEU A 290 -23.36 -13.47 -11.02
CA LEU A 290 -24.55 -13.12 -11.80
C LEU A 290 -24.58 -11.62 -12.12
N LEU A 291 -24.27 -10.76 -11.15
CA LEU A 291 -24.20 -9.31 -11.37
C LEU A 291 -23.02 -8.91 -12.28
N ILE A 292 -21.85 -9.55 -12.16
CA ILE A 292 -20.73 -9.32 -13.09
C ILE A 292 -21.14 -9.64 -14.52
N LYS A 293 -21.74 -10.82 -14.75
CA LYS A 293 -22.25 -11.21 -16.08
C LYS A 293 -23.24 -10.17 -16.60
N TYR A 294 -24.16 -9.73 -15.75
CA TYR A 294 -25.14 -8.70 -16.10
C TYR A 294 -24.47 -7.37 -16.46
N PHE A 295 -23.49 -6.91 -15.69
CA PHE A 295 -22.78 -5.65 -15.91
C PHE A 295 -21.98 -5.67 -17.22
N ASN A 296 -21.35 -6.79 -17.55
CA ASN A 296 -20.66 -6.96 -18.83
C ASN A 296 -21.63 -6.72 -20.00
N SER A 297 -22.80 -7.37 -19.97
CA SER A 297 -23.83 -7.15 -21.00
C SER A 297 -24.37 -5.72 -21.01
N LEU A 298 -24.50 -5.06 -19.86
CA LEU A 298 -24.92 -3.66 -19.82
C LEU A 298 -23.88 -2.74 -20.46
N ASN A 299 -22.59 -2.95 -20.16
CA ASN A 299 -21.49 -2.17 -20.70
C ASN A 299 -21.35 -2.33 -22.22
N GLU A 300 -21.48 -3.55 -22.74
CA GLU A 300 -21.44 -3.84 -24.18
C GLU A 300 -22.52 -3.06 -24.97
N GLU A 301 -23.70 -2.89 -24.39
CA GLU A 301 -24.85 -2.23 -25.04
C GLU A 301 -24.96 -0.73 -24.77
N ALA A 302 -24.23 -0.22 -23.77
CA ALA A 302 -24.32 1.16 -23.31
C ALA A 302 -24.10 2.16 -24.46
N LYS A 303 -23.15 1.88 -25.36
CA LYS A 303 -22.84 2.72 -26.52
C LYS A 303 -24.01 2.80 -27.51
N ALA A 304 -24.62 1.66 -27.85
CA ALA A 304 -25.75 1.63 -28.78
C ALA A 304 -26.96 2.37 -28.20
N LYS A 305 -27.26 2.14 -26.91
CA LYS A 305 -28.34 2.84 -26.19
C LYS A 305 -28.09 4.34 -26.10
N THR A 306 -26.83 4.74 -25.88
CA THR A 306 -26.38 6.15 -25.91
C THR A 306 -26.66 6.80 -27.28
N SER A 307 -26.41 6.11 -28.39
CA SER A 307 -26.76 6.64 -29.71
C SER A 307 -28.27 6.81 -29.90
N ILE A 308 -29.06 5.84 -29.43
CA ILE A 308 -30.53 5.88 -29.54
C ILE A 308 -31.10 7.06 -28.73
N ILE A 309 -30.70 7.24 -27.47
CA ILE A 309 -31.25 8.32 -26.64
C ILE A 309 -30.96 9.71 -27.21
N ASN A 310 -29.74 9.95 -27.73
CA ASN A 310 -29.43 11.23 -28.35
C ASN A 310 -30.25 11.46 -29.63
N SER A 311 -30.46 10.42 -30.45
CA SER A 311 -31.31 10.50 -31.65
C SER A 311 -32.76 10.84 -31.29
N LEU A 312 -33.32 10.19 -30.26
CA LEU A 312 -34.67 10.47 -29.79
C LEU A 312 -34.80 11.90 -29.25
N ILE A 313 -33.86 12.34 -28.41
CA ILE A 313 -33.87 13.71 -27.87
C ILE A 313 -33.77 14.73 -29.02
N SER A 314 -32.87 14.53 -29.98
CA SER A 314 -32.78 15.40 -31.16
C SER A 314 -34.09 15.43 -31.97
N LYS A 315 -34.66 14.25 -32.28
CA LYS A 315 -35.93 14.12 -33.03
C LYS A 315 -37.05 14.96 -32.42
N TYR A 316 -37.21 14.91 -31.09
CA TYR A 316 -38.28 15.61 -30.37
C TYR A 316 -37.92 17.06 -29.99
N SER A 317 -36.68 17.49 -30.19
CA SER A 317 -36.23 18.88 -29.94
C SER A 317 -36.23 19.78 -31.18
N LEU A 318 -36.65 19.27 -32.35
CA LEU A 318 -36.67 20.02 -33.63
C LEU A 318 -37.87 20.99 -33.79
N GLY A 319 -38.76 21.09 -32.78
CA GLY A 319 -39.91 22.00 -32.78
C GLY A 319 -39.64 23.39 -32.19
N THR A 320 -40.67 24.25 -32.10
CA THR A 320 -40.57 25.61 -31.53
C THR A 320 -40.57 25.64 -30.00
N GLU A 321 -41.03 24.57 -29.34
CA GLU A 321 -40.97 24.42 -27.88
C GLU A 321 -39.80 23.52 -27.48
N ASN A 322 -38.97 23.99 -26.55
CA ASN A 322 -37.87 23.19 -25.99
C ASN A 322 -38.44 22.02 -25.17
N LEU A 323 -38.22 20.78 -25.61
CA LEU A 323 -38.67 19.54 -24.95
C LEU A 323 -38.32 19.50 -23.46
N LEU A 324 -37.10 19.94 -23.12
CA LEU A 324 -36.61 19.95 -21.75
C LEU A 324 -37.38 20.95 -20.88
N GLU A 325 -37.73 22.11 -21.42
CA GLU A 325 -38.51 23.13 -20.70
C GLU A 325 -39.98 22.71 -20.55
N LYS A 326 -40.60 22.23 -21.64
CA LYS A 326 -41.99 21.77 -21.68
C LYS A 326 -42.33 20.79 -20.56
N TYR A 327 -41.42 19.85 -20.30
CA TYR A 327 -41.57 18.85 -19.24
C TYR A 327 -40.67 19.09 -18.03
N GLY A 328 -39.93 20.20 -17.97
CA GLY A 328 -38.96 20.48 -16.92
C GLY A 328 -37.98 19.31 -16.68
N LEU A 329 -37.41 18.73 -17.72
CA LEU A 329 -36.54 17.55 -17.66
C LEU A 329 -35.11 17.95 -17.31
N SER A 330 -34.77 17.88 -16.02
CA SER A 330 -33.38 17.85 -15.56
C SER A 330 -32.77 16.45 -15.75
N LEU A 331 -31.45 16.35 -15.66
CA LEU A 331 -30.76 15.05 -15.66
C LEU A 331 -31.27 14.13 -14.53
N ASP A 332 -31.56 14.69 -13.36
CA ASP A 332 -32.13 13.93 -12.24
C ASP A 332 -33.52 13.39 -12.58
N ARG A 333 -34.39 14.21 -13.20
CA ARG A 333 -35.73 13.79 -13.61
C ARG A 333 -35.72 12.77 -14.75
N LEU A 334 -34.74 12.84 -15.65
CA LEU A 334 -34.51 11.82 -16.67
C LEU A 334 -34.07 10.48 -16.07
N ASN A 335 -33.57 10.48 -14.83
CA ASN A 335 -33.19 9.28 -14.08
C ASN A 335 -34.21 8.86 -13.01
N ASP A 336 -35.27 9.64 -12.80
CA ASP A 336 -36.32 9.37 -11.81
C ASP A 336 -37.46 8.56 -12.45
N LEU A 337 -37.51 7.27 -12.12
CA LEU A 337 -38.54 6.37 -12.62
C LEU A 337 -39.95 6.78 -12.20
N ALA A 338 -40.13 7.32 -10.99
CA ALA A 338 -41.45 7.76 -10.51
C ALA A 338 -41.90 9.03 -11.26
N TYR A 339 -40.98 9.94 -11.56
CA TYR A 339 -41.26 11.11 -12.38
C TYR A 339 -41.65 10.73 -13.82
N LEU A 340 -40.85 9.87 -14.46
CA LEU A 340 -41.08 9.41 -15.82
C LEU A 340 -42.41 8.68 -15.98
N ASN A 341 -42.89 7.95 -14.96
CA ASN A 341 -44.18 7.24 -15.02
C ASN A 341 -45.42 8.15 -14.88
N ARG A 342 -45.27 9.45 -14.60
CA ARG A 342 -46.41 10.36 -14.51
C ARG A 342 -47.12 10.47 -15.85
N GLU A 343 -48.45 10.47 -15.82
CA GLU A 343 -49.30 10.46 -17.03
C GLU A 343 -48.94 11.57 -18.02
N LYS A 344 -48.79 12.80 -17.53
CA LYS A 344 -48.53 13.97 -18.38
C LYS A 344 -47.11 14.05 -18.95
N VAL A 345 -46.12 13.44 -18.28
CA VAL A 345 -44.70 13.54 -18.68
C VAL A 345 -44.46 12.75 -19.95
N LEU A 346 -43.85 13.39 -20.97
CA LEU A 346 -43.53 12.80 -22.27
C LEU A 346 -44.72 12.07 -22.92
N SER A 347 -45.95 12.56 -22.70
CA SER A 347 -47.18 11.93 -23.17
C SER A 347 -47.35 11.97 -24.69
N ALA A 348 -46.74 12.94 -25.37
CA ALA A 348 -46.72 13.03 -26.83
C ALA A 348 -45.46 12.35 -27.44
N GLU A 349 -44.47 12.01 -26.62
CA GLU A 349 -43.17 11.47 -27.00
C GLU A 349 -42.98 10.04 -26.45
N GLY A 350 -43.97 9.18 -26.72
CA GLY A 350 -44.07 7.82 -26.16
C GLY A 350 -42.80 6.97 -26.36
N GLU A 351 -42.19 7.02 -27.54
CA GLU A 351 -40.94 6.30 -27.84
C GLU A 351 -39.79 6.69 -26.90
N LEU A 352 -39.63 8.00 -26.64
CA LEU A 352 -38.61 8.51 -25.72
C LEU A 352 -38.94 8.10 -24.27
N LYS A 353 -40.21 8.21 -23.87
CA LYS A 353 -40.68 7.83 -22.53
C LYS A 353 -40.39 6.35 -22.25
N GLU A 354 -40.77 5.47 -23.18
CA GLU A 354 -40.55 4.03 -23.06
C GLU A 354 -39.06 3.69 -23.05
N HIS A 355 -38.26 4.32 -23.91
CA HIS A 355 -36.81 4.11 -23.93
C HIS A 355 -36.16 4.49 -22.59
N LEU A 356 -36.51 5.64 -22.00
CA LEU A 356 -36.01 6.06 -20.70
C LEU A 356 -36.42 5.08 -19.59
N ILE A 357 -37.71 4.74 -19.51
CA ILE A 357 -38.25 3.83 -18.49
C ILE A 357 -37.61 2.44 -18.58
N ASN A 358 -37.52 1.87 -19.78
CA ASN A 358 -36.99 0.52 -19.97
C ASN A 358 -35.51 0.44 -19.60
N ASN A 359 -34.70 1.42 -19.98
CA ASN A 359 -33.29 1.44 -19.58
C ASN A 359 -33.10 1.68 -18.08
N ARG A 360 -33.93 2.52 -17.44
CA ARG A 360 -33.91 2.66 -15.96
C ARG A 360 -34.28 1.36 -15.26
N LYS A 361 -35.27 0.61 -15.74
CA LYS A 361 -35.64 -0.71 -15.19
C LYS A 361 -34.52 -1.75 -15.32
N LEU A 362 -33.72 -1.67 -16.38
CA LEU A 362 -32.52 -2.50 -16.56
C LEU A 362 -31.35 -2.08 -15.63
N GLY A 363 -31.44 -0.93 -14.96
CA GLY A 363 -30.40 -0.44 -14.06
C GLY A 363 -29.35 0.46 -14.73
N TYR A 364 -29.64 1.00 -15.92
CA TYR A 364 -28.83 2.07 -16.49
C TYR A 364 -29.17 3.41 -15.88
N LYS A 365 -28.18 4.29 -15.73
CA LYS A 365 -28.30 5.72 -15.42
C LYS A 365 -27.82 6.57 -16.59
N LEU A 366 -28.52 7.66 -16.86
CA LEU A 366 -28.05 8.71 -17.75
C LEU A 366 -27.10 9.66 -17.03
N TYR A 367 -26.02 10.02 -17.70
CA TYR A 367 -25.14 11.12 -17.33
C TYR A 367 -24.86 11.99 -18.57
N MET A 368 -24.23 13.15 -18.35
CA MET A 368 -23.82 14.04 -19.44
C MET A 368 -22.33 13.86 -19.72
N GLU A 369 -21.98 13.65 -20.98
CA GLU A 369 -20.62 13.69 -21.49
C GLU A 369 -20.52 14.85 -22.49
N GLY A 370 -19.96 15.97 -22.03
CA GLY A 370 -20.06 17.24 -22.74
C GLY A 370 -21.51 17.67 -22.92
N ASN A 371 -21.97 17.78 -24.16
CA ASN A 371 -23.34 18.18 -24.52
C ASN A 371 -24.25 16.99 -24.91
N GLN A 372 -23.80 15.76 -24.70
CA GLN A 372 -24.55 14.56 -25.06
C GLN A 372 -24.94 13.75 -23.82
N TYR A 373 -26.08 13.08 -23.91
CA TYR A 373 -26.51 12.11 -22.90
C TYR A 373 -25.83 10.77 -23.15
N ALA A 374 -25.34 10.12 -22.11
CA ALA A 374 -24.75 8.79 -22.19
C ALA A 374 -25.31 7.88 -21.10
N TYR A 375 -25.42 6.58 -21.39
CA TYR A 375 -25.83 5.57 -20.43
C TYR A 375 -24.62 4.93 -19.76
N THR A 376 -24.71 4.75 -18.45
CA THR A 376 -23.78 3.96 -17.63
C THR A 376 -24.56 3.10 -16.64
N ILE A 377 -23.90 2.22 -15.91
CA ILE A 377 -24.53 1.39 -14.87
C ILE A 377 -24.84 2.26 -13.64
N ASP A 378 -26.04 2.12 -13.08
CA ASP A 378 -26.42 2.77 -11.82
C ASP A 378 -25.90 1.97 -10.62
N TYR A 379 -24.59 2.04 -10.34
CA TYR A 379 -23.98 1.27 -9.25
C TYR A 379 -24.63 1.50 -7.88
N GLN A 380 -25.21 2.68 -7.63
CA GLN A 380 -25.94 2.96 -6.40
C GLN A 380 -27.20 2.11 -6.29
N LEU A 381 -28.00 2.00 -7.36
CA LEU A 381 -29.16 1.11 -7.40
C LEU A 381 -28.80 -0.34 -7.05
N PHE A 382 -27.66 -0.83 -7.55
CA PHE A 382 -27.19 -2.19 -7.26
C PHE A 382 -26.70 -2.35 -5.83
N LEU A 383 -25.99 -1.36 -5.29
CA LEU A 383 -25.60 -1.33 -3.87
C LEU A 383 -26.83 -1.35 -2.96
N ASP A 384 -27.83 -0.53 -3.25
CA ASP A 384 -29.06 -0.44 -2.45
C ASP A 384 -29.88 -1.73 -2.52
N SER A 385 -29.84 -2.44 -3.66
CA SER A 385 -30.62 -3.66 -3.87
C SER A 385 -29.93 -4.94 -3.38
N PHE A 386 -28.60 -5.02 -3.51
CA PHE A 386 -27.83 -6.26 -3.40
C PHE A 386 -26.53 -6.14 -2.59
N GLY A 387 -26.19 -4.96 -2.08
CA GLY A 387 -24.90 -4.71 -1.43
C GLY A 387 -24.64 -5.58 -0.18
N ASP A 388 -25.69 -6.08 0.46
CA ASP A 388 -25.65 -7.03 1.58
C ASP A 388 -25.45 -8.49 1.13
N CYS A 389 -25.66 -8.79 -0.16
CA CYS A 389 -25.69 -10.14 -0.72
C CYS A 389 -24.53 -10.44 -1.68
N ILE A 390 -23.57 -9.53 -1.86
CA ILE A 390 -22.41 -9.69 -2.75
C ILE A 390 -21.10 -9.69 -1.97
N LEU A 391 -20.02 -10.13 -2.63
CA LEU A 391 -18.69 -10.13 -2.04
C LEU A 391 -18.33 -8.69 -1.64
N ARG A 392 -17.75 -8.53 -0.45
CA ARG A 392 -17.41 -7.22 0.12
C ARG A 392 -16.41 -6.49 -0.78
N GLU A 393 -15.51 -7.22 -1.42
CA GLU A 393 -14.65 -6.71 -2.50
C GLU A 393 -15.45 -5.97 -3.60
N TYR A 394 -16.46 -6.61 -4.17
CA TYR A 394 -17.26 -6.01 -5.25
C TYR A 394 -18.17 -4.90 -4.75
N ARG A 395 -18.70 -5.03 -3.53
CA ARG A 395 -19.48 -3.96 -2.88
C ARG A 395 -18.65 -2.69 -2.71
N ASP A 396 -17.43 -2.82 -2.19
CA ASP A 396 -16.55 -1.67 -1.97
C ASP A 396 -16.05 -1.08 -3.29
N TYR A 397 -15.81 -1.92 -4.31
CA TYR A 397 -15.54 -1.50 -5.69
C TYR A 397 -16.70 -0.67 -6.28
N PHE A 398 -17.93 -1.19 -6.22
CA PHE A 398 -19.13 -0.51 -6.72
C PHE A 398 -19.39 0.81 -5.98
N ARG A 399 -19.03 0.90 -4.69
CA ARG A 399 -19.11 2.16 -3.93
C ARG A 399 -18.24 3.24 -4.55
N VAL A 400 -17.01 2.92 -4.96
CA VAL A 400 -16.12 3.87 -5.65
C VAL A 400 -16.74 4.31 -6.99
N LEU A 401 -17.25 3.37 -7.78
CA LEU A 401 -17.86 3.69 -9.07
C LEU A 401 -19.13 4.54 -8.93
N ALA A 402 -19.99 4.22 -7.97
CA ALA A 402 -21.19 4.98 -7.65
C ALA A 402 -20.85 6.42 -7.29
N LEU A 403 -19.86 6.65 -6.42
CA LEU A 403 -19.39 7.99 -6.06
C LEU A 403 -18.84 8.76 -7.27
N ASN A 404 -18.06 8.08 -8.12
CA ASN A 404 -17.45 8.70 -9.30
C ASN A 404 -18.50 9.18 -10.31
N ILE A 405 -19.61 8.44 -10.46
CA ILE A 405 -20.69 8.76 -11.41
C ILE A 405 -21.71 9.73 -10.82
N ASN A 406 -22.11 9.55 -9.56
CA ASN A 406 -23.21 10.29 -8.95
C ASN A 406 -22.82 11.69 -8.50
N GLU A 407 -21.56 11.89 -8.12
CA GLU A 407 -21.01 13.20 -7.76
C GLU A 407 -19.70 13.38 -8.54
N PRO A 408 -19.76 13.69 -9.85
CA PRO A 408 -18.56 13.87 -10.67
C PRO A 408 -17.65 14.94 -10.05
N PHE A 409 -16.37 14.62 -9.89
CA PHE A 409 -15.41 15.58 -9.31
C PHE A 409 -15.06 16.72 -10.28
N MET A 410 -15.26 16.52 -11.58
CA MET A 410 -14.88 17.47 -12.62
C MET A 410 -15.95 17.51 -13.73
N VAL A 411 -16.33 18.72 -14.14
CA VAL A 411 -17.24 18.98 -15.27
C VAL A 411 -16.72 20.16 -16.07
N ASN A 412 -16.55 20.00 -17.39
CA ASN A 412 -16.07 21.05 -18.30
C ASN A 412 -14.80 21.79 -17.81
N GLY A 413 -13.87 21.05 -17.21
CA GLY A 413 -12.61 21.60 -16.70
C GLY A 413 -12.72 22.33 -15.35
N SER A 414 -13.91 22.39 -14.76
CA SER A 414 -14.13 22.93 -13.41
C SER A 414 -14.18 21.80 -12.38
N LEU A 415 -13.60 22.06 -11.20
CA LEU A 415 -13.66 21.16 -10.06
C LEU A 415 -15.01 21.36 -9.35
N MET A 416 -15.79 20.28 -9.20
CA MET A 416 -17.15 20.33 -8.66
C MET A 416 -17.23 20.01 -7.17
N ILE A 417 -16.16 19.44 -6.60
CA ILE A 417 -16.05 19.07 -5.19
C ILE A 417 -14.78 19.66 -4.57
N GLY A 418 -14.80 19.96 -3.27
CA GLY A 418 -13.63 20.49 -2.56
C GLY A 418 -12.50 19.48 -2.36
N LEU A 419 -11.32 19.97 -1.98
CA LEU A 419 -10.13 19.14 -1.71
C LEU A 419 -10.37 18.10 -0.61
N GLU A 420 -11.16 18.43 0.42
CA GLU A 420 -11.51 17.49 1.48
C GLU A 420 -12.29 16.28 0.96
N LYS A 421 -13.31 16.49 0.10
CA LYS A 421 -14.05 15.39 -0.53
C LYS A 421 -13.19 14.56 -1.46
N LEU A 422 -12.26 15.18 -2.20
CA LEU A 422 -11.27 14.44 -2.99
C LEU A 422 -10.35 13.58 -2.10
N ALA A 423 -9.90 14.11 -0.96
CA ALA A 423 -9.10 13.38 0.00
C ALA A 423 -9.83 12.15 0.55
N GLU A 424 -11.12 12.30 0.91
CA GLU A 424 -11.96 11.18 1.36
C GLU A 424 -12.08 10.08 0.30
N ARG A 425 -12.22 10.45 -0.97
CA ARG A 425 -12.28 9.49 -2.09
C ARG A 425 -10.95 8.78 -2.33
N LEU A 426 -9.83 9.48 -2.19
CA LEU A 426 -8.49 8.88 -2.27
C LEU A 426 -8.29 7.85 -1.15
N ILE A 427 -8.68 8.20 0.07
CA ILE A 427 -8.62 7.30 1.23
C ILE A 427 -9.51 6.07 1.04
N LEU A 428 -10.71 6.24 0.46
CA LEU A 428 -11.58 5.11 0.14
C LEU A 428 -10.89 4.10 -0.77
N ILE A 429 -10.18 4.56 -1.80
CA ILE A 429 -9.46 3.69 -2.74
C ILE A 429 -8.18 3.12 -2.10
N ASP A 430 -7.45 3.89 -1.27
CA ASP A 430 -6.28 3.35 -0.55
C ASP A 430 -6.69 2.25 0.43
N ASN A 431 -7.82 2.40 1.12
CA ASN A 431 -8.38 1.35 1.97
C ASN A 431 -8.79 0.11 1.18
N TYR A 432 -9.33 0.29 -0.03
CA TYR A 432 -9.61 -0.83 -0.94
C TYR A 432 -8.32 -1.60 -1.27
N TYR A 433 -7.24 -0.90 -1.63
CA TYR A 433 -5.95 -1.53 -1.94
C TYR A 433 -5.34 -2.27 -0.75
N LYS A 434 -5.49 -1.75 0.46
CA LYS A 434 -5.02 -2.42 1.69
C LYS A 434 -5.84 -3.66 2.03
N THR A 435 -7.16 -3.60 1.82
CA THR A 435 -8.09 -4.68 2.18
C THR A 435 -8.04 -5.83 1.17
N TYR A 436 -7.93 -5.51 -0.11
CA TYR A 436 -7.97 -6.46 -1.23
C TYR A 436 -6.70 -6.39 -2.09
N PRO A 437 -5.50 -6.64 -1.53
CA PRO A 437 -4.25 -6.53 -2.27
C PRO A 437 -4.17 -7.49 -3.47
N TYR A 438 -4.89 -8.62 -3.39
CA TYR A 438 -5.01 -9.65 -4.42
C TYR A 438 -5.99 -9.30 -5.56
N SER A 439 -6.78 -8.24 -5.42
CA SER A 439 -7.87 -7.94 -6.35
C SER A 439 -7.33 -7.49 -7.71
N SER A 440 -7.87 -8.06 -8.79
CA SER A 440 -7.63 -7.57 -10.16
C SER A 440 -8.32 -6.24 -10.45
N LEU A 441 -9.38 -5.89 -9.69
CA LEU A 441 -10.14 -4.65 -9.86
C LEU A 441 -9.33 -3.41 -9.47
N ARG A 442 -8.16 -3.61 -8.85
CA ARG A 442 -7.20 -2.53 -8.58
C ARG A 442 -6.75 -1.82 -9.85
N GLU A 443 -6.60 -2.56 -10.95
CA GLU A 443 -6.26 -1.99 -12.26
C GLU A 443 -7.39 -1.10 -12.80
N GLU A 444 -8.64 -1.46 -12.54
CA GLU A 444 -9.81 -0.67 -12.95
C GLU A 444 -9.98 0.60 -12.11
N LEU A 445 -9.61 0.56 -10.83
CA LEU A 445 -9.64 1.74 -9.93
C LEU A 445 -8.46 2.69 -10.15
N ARG A 446 -7.35 2.22 -10.72
CA ARG A 446 -6.12 3.00 -10.91
C ARG A 446 -6.34 4.30 -11.73
N PRO A 447 -7.05 4.31 -12.87
CA PRO A 447 -7.38 5.55 -13.57
C PRO A 447 -8.16 6.54 -12.71
N ILE A 448 -9.15 6.06 -11.94
CA ILE A 448 -9.97 6.92 -11.06
C ILE A 448 -9.09 7.53 -9.96
N TYR A 449 -8.25 6.70 -9.30
CA TYR A 449 -7.30 7.14 -8.29
C TYR A 449 -6.35 8.22 -8.84
N ASN A 450 -5.74 7.97 -10.00
CA ASN A 450 -4.80 8.90 -10.62
C ASN A 450 -5.49 10.21 -11.01
N SER A 451 -6.73 10.17 -11.50
CA SER A 451 -7.51 11.38 -11.80
C SER A 451 -7.86 12.18 -10.54
N TYR A 452 -8.27 11.52 -9.45
CA TYR A 452 -8.51 12.18 -8.16
C TYR A 452 -7.24 12.78 -7.59
N LEU A 453 -6.12 12.04 -7.62
CA LEU A 453 -4.85 12.51 -7.09
C LEU A 453 -4.32 13.69 -7.91
N ASN A 454 -4.45 13.64 -9.24
CA ASN A 454 -4.08 14.75 -10.11
C ASN A 454 -4.88 16.01 -9.81
N ALA A 455 -6.21 15.88 -9.70
CA ALA A 455 -7.08 17.01 -9.37
C ALA A 455 -6.83 17.53 -7.95
N PHE A 456 -6.51 16.64 -7.01
CA PHE A 456 -6.19 17.02 -5.63
C PHE A 456 -4.88 17.83 -5.57
N LEU A 457 -3.81 17.36 -6.23
CA LEU A 457 -2.50 17.99 -6.18
C LEU A 457 -2.34 19.20 -7.10
N TYR A 458 -3.13 19.30 -8.17
CA TYR A 458 -2.95 20.31 -9.23
C TYR A 458 -4.19 21.15 -9.52
N GLY A 459 -5.35 20.75 -8.99
CA GLY A 459 -6.62 21.39 -9.29
C GLY A 459 -7.10 21.04 -10.70
N SER A 460 -7.80 21.99 -11.30
CA SER A 460 -8.33 21.88 -12.66
C SER A 460 -7.93 23.10 -13.49
N ILE A 461 -8.27 23.11 -14.78
CA ILE A 461 -7.95 24.26 -15.64
C ILE A 461 -8.69 25.53 -15.19
N ASN A 462 -9.92 25.39 -14.67
CA ASN A 462 -10.70 26.54 -14.17
C ASN A 462 -10.51 26.77 -12.67
N ASN A 463 -9.92 25.81 -11.95
CA ASN A 463 -9.65 25.90 -10.52
C ASN A 463 -8.22 25.42 -10.21
N PRO A 464 -7.17 26.10 -10.70
CA PRO A 464 -5.80 25.69 -10.43
C PRO A 464 -5.46 25.89 -8.95
N VAL A 465 -4.64 25.00 -8.38
CA VAL A 465 -4.12 25.15 -7.00
C VAL A 465 -3.04 26.22 -6.86
N PHE A 466 -2.52 26.71 -7.99
CA PHE A 466 -1.48 27.73 -8.05
C PHE A 466 -2.03 29.01 -8.68
N ASP A 467 -1.43 30.15 -8.31
CA ASP A 467 -1.61 31.42 -8.97
C ASP A 467 -0.90 31.39 -10.33
N GLU A 468 -1.66 31.59 -11.41
CA GLU A 468 -1.14 31.43 -12.77
C GLU A 468 -0.06 32.47 -13.12
N LYS A 469 -0.07 33.64 -12.48
CA LYS A 469 0.91 34.71 -12.76
C LYS A 469 2.26 34.42 -12.12
N SER A 470 2.26 34.02 -10.85
CA SER A 470 3.47 33.78 -10.06
C SER A 470 3.97 32.33 -10.13
N GLY A 471 3.11 31.40 -10.52
CA GLY A 471 3.35 29.95 -10.48
C GLY A 471 3.43 29.39 -9.05
N LYS A 472 3.05 30.18 -8.04
CA LYS A 472 3.08 29.77 -6.63
C LYS A 472 1.78 29.12 -6.21
N ILE A 473 1.84 28.17 -5.29
CA ILE A 473 0.63 27.63 -4.68
C ILE A 473 -0.13 28.74 -3.95
N LYS A 474 -1.45 28.77 -4.11
CA LYS A 474 -2.33 29.73 -3.45
C LYS A 474 -2.29 29.53 -1.94
N GLU A 475 -2.32 30.62 -1.18
CA GLU A 475 -2.18 30.60 0.28
C GLU A 475 -3.30 29.77 0.93
N GLU A 476 -4.54 29.94 0.47
CA GLU A 476 -5.69 29.17 0.96
C GLU A 476 -5.57 27.66 0.70
N VAL A 477 -4.85 27.25 -0.36
CA VAL A 477 -4.60 25.83 -0.65
C VAL A 477 -3.51 25.27 0.25
N LEU A 478 -2.46 26.05 0.53
CA LEU A 478 -1.41 25.65 1.47
C LEU A 478 -1.97 25.43 2.88
N GLU A 479 -2.87 26.30 3.33
CA GLU A 479 -3.58 26.15 4.60
C GLU A 479 -4.41 24.87 4.63
N GLN A 480 -5.24 24.63 3.59
CA GLN A 480 -6.03 23.39 3.49
C GLN A 480 -5.15 22.14 3.47
N PHE A 481 -4.03 22.13 2.75
CA PHE A 481 -3.11 20.99 2.75
C PHE A 481 -2.47 20.76 4.12
N LYS A 482 -2.14 21.80 4.88
CA LYS A 482 -1.65 21.65 6.27
C LYS A 482 -2.71 21.04 7.18
N GLU A 483 -3.97 21.46 7.05
CA GLU A 483 -5.10 20.88 7.79
C GLU A 483 -5.34 19.42 7.42
N LEU A 484 -5.39 19.10 6.12
CA LEU A 484 -5.61 17.75 5.62
C LEU A 484 -4.46 16.81 5.98
N LYS A 485 -3.20 17.28 5.93
CA LYS A 485 -2.03 16.52 6.43
C LYS A 485 -2.22 16.12 7.89
N LYS A 486 -2.72 17.03 8.74
CA LYS A 486 -2.97 16.74 10.15
C LYS A 486 -4.16 15.79 10.33
N LYS A 487 -5.26 16.02 9.61
CA LYS A 487 -6.48 15.18 9.66
C LYS A 487 -6.18 13.74 9.25
N TYR A 488 -5.33 13.56 8.23
CA TYR A 488 -5.05 12.28 7.60
C TYR A 488 -3.61 11.79 7.83
N ALA A 489 -2.98 12.20 8.94
CA ALA A 489 -1.58 11.89 9.25
C ALA A 489 -1.26 10.39 9.29
N GLN A 490 -2.25 9.55 9.58
CA GLN A 490 -2.14 8.09 9.65
C GLN A 490 -2.50 7.36 8.33
N SER A 491 -2.70 8.11 7.24
CA SER A 491 -3.01 7.57 5.92
C SER A 491 -1.87 7.78 4.94
N TYR A 492 -1.85 6.99 3.86
CA TYR A 492 -0.89 7.19 2.78
C TYR A 492 -1.04 8.56 2.12
N LEU A 493 -2.27 9.06 1.99
CA LEU A 493 -2.52 10.43 1.51
C LEU A 493 -1.83 11.48 2.39
N GLY A 494 -1.79 11.27 3.71
CA GLY A 494 -1.06 12.15 4.64
C GLY A 494 0.42 12.26 4.30
N ASP A 495 1.06 11.13 3.95
CA ASP A 495 2.46 11.09 3.52
C ASP A 495 2.65 11.80 2.17
N ILE A 496 1.74 11.60 1.22
CA ILE A 496 1.75 12.30 -0.08
C ILE A 496 1.67 13.81 0.13
N ILE A 497 0.77 14.28 0.99
CA ILE A 497 0.63 15.72 1.29
C ILE A 497 1.90 16.25 1.97
N ALA A 498 2.49 15.48 2.89
CA ALA A 498 3.73 15.87 3.56
C ALA A 498 4.90 16.04 2.57
N ASP A 499 5.14 15.06 1.69
CA ASP A 499 6.17 15.15 0.64
C ASP A 499 5.88 16.29 -0.35
N TYR A 500 4.60 16.52 -0.67
CA TYR A 500 4.17 17.63 -1.52
C TYR A 500 4.51 18.99 -0.93
N LEU A 501 4.14 19.23 0.33
CA LEU A 501 4.45 20.47 1.02
C LEU A 501 5.96 20.69 1.13
N GLU A 502 6.73 19.67 1.52
CA GLU A 502 8.18 19.77 1.65
C GLU A 502 8.86 20.19 0.34
N LYS A 503 8.53 19.53 -0.77
CA LYS A 503 9.14 19.84 -2.08
C LYS A 503 8.74 21.20 -2.61
N VAL A 504 7.51 21.64 -2.35
CA VAL A 504 7.05 22.96 -2.75
C VAL A 504 7.71 24.06 -1.93
N GLU A 505 7.84 23.87 -0.63
CA GLU A 505 8.56 24.78 0.26
C GLU A 505 10.03 24.92 -0.15
N ALA A 506 10.70 23.80 -0.45
CA ALA A 506 12.07 23.78 -0.95
C ALA A 506 12.25 24.54 -2.28
N ASN A 507 11.19 24.63 -3.11
CA ASN A 507 11.19 25.34 -4.39
C ASN A 507 10.59 26.75 -4.32
N GLY A 508 10.57 27.39 -3.14
CA GLY A 508 10.08 28.76 -2.98
C GLY A 508 8.59 28.91 -3.27
N LEU A 509 7.82 27.88 -2.92
CA LEU A 509 6.38 27.71 -3.14
C LEU A 509 5.95 27.57 -4.61
N LYS A 510 6.90 27.35 -5.52
CA LYS A 510 6.62 27.13 -6.95
C LYS A 510 6.44 25.66 -7.26
N PHE A 511 5.41 25.35 -8.05
CA PHE A 511 5.20 24.01 -8.59
C PHE A 511 5.49 24.00 -10.09
N ASP A 512 6.74 23.70 -10.45
CA ASP A 512 7.17 23.65 -11.85
C ASP A 512 6.95 22.28 -12.51
N ALA A 513 7.22 22.21 -13.82
CA ALA A 513 7.04 21.00 -14.62
C ALA A 513 7.94 19.83 -14.17
N ASN A 514 9.13 20.11 -13.63
CA ASN A 514 10.05 19.08 -13.15
C ASN A 514 9.52 18.46 -11.86
N THR A 515 9.06 19.29 -10.92
CA THR A 515 8.40 18.86 -9.70
C THR A 515 7.13 18.08 -10.02
N LYS A 516 6.32 18.53 -11.00
CA LYS A 516 5.15 17.78 -11.50
C LYS A 516 5.52 16.39 -12.01
N LYS A 517 6.55 16.30 -12.86
CA LYS A 517 7.00 15.03 -13.44
C LYS A 517 7.53 14.08 -12.35
N ALA A 518 8.30 14.60 -11.40
CA ALA A 518 8.82 13.82 -10.28
C ALA A 518 7.70 13.26 -9.39
N PHE A 519 6.69 14.08 -9.06
CA PHE A 519 5.51 13.63 -8.30
C PHE A 519 4.70 12.59 -9.07
N LYS A 520 4.46 12.82 -10.35
CA LYS A 520 3.72 11.89 -11.20
C LYS A 520 4.42 10.53 -11.23
N ASN A 521 5.74 10.51 -11.42
CA ASN A 521 6.52 9.27 -11.44
C ASN A 521 6.54 8.54 -10.09
N ARG A 522 6.46 9.27 -8.97
CA ARG A 522 6.48 8.69 -7.62
C ARG A 522 5.13 8.13 -7.20
N TYR A 523 4.04 8.86 -7.47
CA TYR A 523 2.73 8.58 -6.87
C TYR A 523 1.62 8.19 -7.84
N SER A 524 1.79 8.41 -9.14
CA SER A 524 0.83 7.85 -10.10
C SER A 524 1.06 6.34 -10.18
N LYS A 525 0.03 5.58 -9.81
CA LYS A 525 0.03 4.12 -9.82
C LYS A 525 -0.16 3.59 -11.24
#